data_AF-A0A0P7IWS6-F1
#
_entry.id   AF-A0A0P7IWS6-F1
#
_cell.length_a   1.000
_cell.length_b   1.000
_cell.length_c   1.000
_cell.angle_alpha   90.00
_cell.angle_beta   90.00
_cell.angle_gamma   90.00
#
_symmetry.space_group_name_H-M   'P 1'
#
loop_
_entity.id
_entity.type
_entity.pdbx_description
1 polymer ?
#
loop_
_entity_poly.entity_id
_entity_poly.type
_entity_poly.pdbx_seq_one_letter_code
_entity_poly.pdbx_strand_id
1 'polypeptide(L)'
;MLETFLALLIAHLLADFVFQTNAMVREKRRLDVFASHIAVVGAASLFALGGDWQPALGITVAHAIIDTLKTYALPARQGARLWAFLTDQIAHLATIFWVALLWPLSFVHGIWGFATPYMAGPAILIAGFLIATFMGGPIVGGLMRGFPQSFAIQGLKNAGRMIGLLERIFVFFLILFDSPIGIGFLLTAKSVLRFDTTRKGQRASEYVIIGTLASFGWAMGVAFLTKEALALLPP
;
A
#
# COMPACT_ATOMS: atom_id res chain seq x y z
N MET A 1 -8.37 16.24 -13.49
CA MET A 1 -8.84 15.88 -12.13
C MET A 1 -8.34 14.50 -11.77
N LEU A 2 -8.59 13.51 -12.63
CA LEU A 2 -8.05 12.16 -12.53
C LEU A 2 -6.51 12.15 -12.43
N GLU A 3 -5.82 12.95 -13.23
CA GLU A 3 -4.36 13.02 -13.30
C GLU A 3 -3.76 13.56 -12.00
N THR A 4 -4.28 14.70 -11.51
CA THR A 4 -3.91 15.23 -10.19
C THR A 4 -4.16 14.22 -9.08
N PHE A 5 -5.33 13.54 -9.09
CA PHE A 5 -5.65 12.51 -8.11
C PHE A 5 -4.66 11.34 -8.15
N LEU A 6 -4.38 10.79 -9.34
CA LEU A 6 -3.47 9.66 -9.51
C LEU A 6 -2.02 10.03 -9.15
N ALA A 7 -1.57 11.24 -9.52
CA ALA A 7 -0.26 11.76 -9.12
C ALA A 7 -0.11 11.80 -7.61
N LEU A 8 -1.09 12.40 -6.92
CA LEU A 8 -1.09 12.50 -5.46
C LEU A 8 -1.26 11.14 -4.77
N LEU A 9 -2.07 10.24 -5.35
CA LEU A 9 -2.22 8.88 -4.85
C LEU A 9 -0.89 8.12 -4.90
N ILE A 10 -0.14 8.21 -6.00
CA ILE A 10 1.18 7.58 -6.11
C ILE A 10 2.16 8.23 -5.12
N ALA A 11 2.18 9.56 -5.02
CA ALA A 11 3.03 10.26 -4.06
C ALA A 11 2.78 9.79 -2.62
N HIS A 12 1.51 9.68 -2.23
CA HIS A 12 1.09 9.15 -0.93
C HIS A 12 1.55 7.71 -0.72
N LEU A 13 1.29 6.83 -1.70
CA LEU A 13 1.67 5.42 -1.61
C LEU A 13 3.18 5.24 -1.47
N LEU A 14 3.97 6.01 -2.22
CA LEU A 14 5.42 6.01 -2.11
C LEU A 14 5.89 6.54 -0.74
N ALA A 15 5.36 7.67 -0.29
CA ALA A 15 5.74 8.27 0.99
C ALA A 15 5.47 7.32 2.17
N ASP A 16 4.25 6.79 2.27
CA ASP A 16 3.80 6.03 3.44
C ASP A 16 4.21 4.54 3.42
N PHE A 17 4.35 3.92 2.25
CA PHE A 17 4.61 2.48 2.18
C PHE A 17 5.98 2.09 1.66
N VAL A 18 6.65 2.98 0.91
CA VAL A 18 7.98 2.70 0.34
C VAL A 18 9.05 3.44 1.12
N PHE A 19 8.89 4.75 1.32
CA PHE A 19 9.90 5.59 1.96
C PHE A 19 9.82 5.60 3.48
N GLN A 20 8.62 5.46 4.06
CA GLN A 20 8.47 5.35 5.50
C GLN A 20 9.01 4.00 6.01
N THR A 21 10.11 4.04 6.75
CA THR A 21 10.75 2.82 7.27
C THR A 21 10.09 2.31 8.56
N ASN A 22 10.31 1.04 8.89
CA ASN A 22 9.85 0.48 10.17
C ASN A 22 10.44 1.22 11.39
N ALA A 23 11.63 1.83 11.24
CA ALA A 23 12.24 2.62 12.30
C ALA A 23 11.49 3.94 12.51
N MET A 24 11.13 4.63 11.42
CA MET A 24 10.31 5.84 11.48
C MET A 24 8.96 5.58 12.16
N VAL A 25 8.30 4.46 11.84
CA VAL A 25 7.03 4.09 12.49
C VAL A 25 7.19 3.86 13.99
N ARG A 26 8.27 3.20 14.44
CA ARG A 26 8.52 2.96 15.87
C ARG A 26 8.81 4.26 16.64
N GLU A 27 9.47 5.20 15.99
CA GLU A 27 9.91 6.46 16.58
C GLU A 27 9.03 7.66 16.16
N LYS A 28 7.82 7.40 15.64
CA LYS A 28 6.93 8.42 15.03
C LYS A 28 6.56 9.59 15.97
N ARG A 29 6.71 9.42 17.29
CA ARG A 29 6.51 10.47 18.30
C ARG A 29 7.67 11.45 18.46
N ARG A 30 8.86 11.12 17.92
CA ARG A 30 9.99 12.04 17.87
C ARG A 30 9.77 13.07 16.78
N LEU A 31 9.94 14.35 17.13
CA LEU A 31 9.63 15.47 16.22
C LEU A 31 10.49 15.47 14.96
N ASP A 32 11.75 15.08 15.04
CA ASP A 32 12.66 15.01 13.88
C ASP A 32 12.25 13.88 12.91
N VAL A 33 11.90 12.71 13.45
CA VAL A 33 11.40 11.57 12.66
C VAL A 33 10.04 11.91 12.02
N PHE A 34 9.15 12.57 12.77
CA PHE A 34 7.89 13.03 12.24
C PHE A 34 8.08 14.07 11.13
N ALA A 35 8.89 15.11 11.37
CA ALA A 35 9.13 16.18 10.41
C ALA A 35 9.80 15.66 9.13
N SER A 36 10.74 14.71 9.25
CA SER A 36 11.34 14.06 8.07
C SER A 36 10.32 13.27 7.25
N HIS A 37 9.37 12.57 7.88
CA HIS A 37 8.26 11.92 7.16
C HIS A 37 7.40 12.93 6.41
N ILE A 38 6.98 14.00 7.09
CA ILE A 38 6.15 15.06 6.47
C ILE A 38 6.91 15.76 5.34
N ALA A 39 8.22 15.96 5.46
CA ALA A 39 9.05 16.49 4.39
C ALA A 39 9.09 15.55 3.17
N VAL A 40 9.15 14.23 3.39
CA VAL A 40 9.06 13.23 2.30
C VAL A 40 7.70 13.29 1.61
N VAL A 41 6.60 13.40 2.37
CA VAL A 41 5.24 13.56 1.80
C VAL A 41 5.18 14.81 0.93
N GLY A 42 5.61 15.96 1.44
CA GLY A 42 5.57 17.21 0.69
C GLY A 42 6.48 17.22 -0.54
N ALA A 43 7.69 16.66 -0.44
CA ALA A 43 8.59 16.53 -1.57
C ALA A 43 8.02 15.59 -2.64
N ALA A 44 7.43 14.45 -2.25
CA ALA A 44 6.79 13.52 -3.16
C ALA A 44 5.58 14.15 -3.85
N SER A 45 4.72 14.86 -3.12
CA SER A 45 3.55 15.56 -3.69
C SER A 45 3.96 16.70 -4.63
N LEU A 46 4.93 17.51 -4.24
CA LEU A 46 5.46 18.60 -5.08
C LEU A 46 6.05 18.04 -6.38
N PHE A 47 6.84 16.98 -6.28
CA PHE A 47 7.39 16.31 -7.45
C PHE A 47 6.29 15.73 -8.34
N ALA A 48 5.32 15.01 -7.77
CA ALA A 48 4.25 14.35 -8.53
C ALA A 48 3.35 15.36 -9.26
N LEU A 49 3.14 16.54 -8.71
CA LEU A 49 2.38 17.63 -9.33
C LEU A 49 3.24 18.53 -10.23
N GLY A 50 4.51 18.18 -10.44
CA GLY A 50 5.39 18.92 -11.33
C GLY A 50 5.70 20.34 -10.86
N GLY A 51 5.85 20.53 -9.55
CA GLY A 51 6.25 21.80 -8.96
C GLY A 51 5.10 22.72 -8.53
N ASP A 52 3.83 22.31 -8.71
CA ASP A 52 2.69 23.08 -8.22
C ASP A 52 2.60 23.00 -6.68
N TRP A 53 3.10 24.05 -6.01
CA TRP A 53 3.35 24.05 -4.58
C TRP A 53 2.09 24.24 -3.74
N GLN A 54 1.04 24.88 -4.26
CA GLN A 54 -0.17 25.18 -3.49
C GLN A 54 -0.94 23.91 -3.07
N PRO A 55 -1.35 23.02 -4.00
CA PRO A 55 -1.96 21.73 -3.65
C PRO A 55 -1.00 20.79 -2.92
N ALA A 56 0.30 20.80 -3.25
CA ALA A 56 1.30 20.00 -2.54
C ALA A 56 1.41 20.40 -1.06
N LEU A 57 1.42 21.70 -0.76
CA LEU A 57 1.38 22.21 0.61
C LEU A 57 0.07 21.83 1.30
N GLY A 58 -1.07 21.95 0.61
CA GLY A 58 -2.37 21.53 1.12
C GLY A 58 -2.39 20.06 1.57
N ILE A 59 -1.89 19.15 0.72
CA ILE A 59 -1.73 17.73 1.06
C ILE A 59 -0.78 17.53 2.22
N THR A 60 0.37 18.20 2.23
CA THR A 60 1.38 18.06 3.28
C THR A 60 0.82 18.43 4.65
N VAL A 61 0.09 19.55 4.73
CA VAL A 61 -0.55 20.01 5.96
C VAL A 61 -1.67 19.06 6.40
N ALA A 62 -2.53 18.64 5.46
CA ALA A 62 -3.61 17.69 5.75
C ALA A 62 -3.05 16.35 6.27
N HIS A 63 -2.00 15.84 5.62
CA HIS A 63 -1.30 14.63 6.04
C HIS A 63 -0.73 14.76 7.44
N ALA A 64 -0.04 15.87 7.75
CA ALA A 64 0.53 16.14 9.06
C ALA A 64 -0.56 16.19 10.16
N ILE A 65 -1.71 16.79 9.86
CA ILE A 65 -2.86 16.83 10.79
C ILE A 65 -3.36 15.40 11.06
N ILE A 66 -3.63 14.61 10.01
CA ILE A 66 -4.12 13.23 10.15
C ILE A 66 -3.13 12.38 10.95
N ASP A 67 -1.85 12.44 10.60
CA ASP A 67 -0.81 11.66 11.27
C ASP A 67 -0.64 12.06 12.74
N THR A 68 -0.78 13.35 13.06
CA THR A 68 -0.77 13.84 14.45
C THR A 68 -1.97 13.30 15.21
N LEU A 69 -3.18 13.43 14.65
CA LEU A 69 -4.40 12.93 15.28
C LEU A 69 -4.30 11.42 15.55
N LYS A 70 -3.89 10.62 14.58
CA LYS A 70 -3.69 9.17 14.77
C LYS A 70 -2.67 8.85 15.86
N THR A 71 -1.55 9.58 15.90
CA THR A 71 -0.42 9.30 16.80
C THR A 71 -0.72 9.64 18.27
N TYR A 72 -1.49 10.69 18.49
CA TYR A 72 -1.77 11.21 19.83
C TYR A 72 -3.19 10.91 20.35
N ALA A 73 -4.19 10.76 19.48
CA ALA A 73 -5.58 10.50 19.90
C ALA A 73 -5.84 9.01 20.24
N LEU A 74 -5.04 8.08 19.72
CA LEU A 74 -5.25 6.64 19.94
C LEU A 74 -4.21 6.06 20.92
N PRO A 75 -4.63 5.23 21.90
CA PRO A 75 -3.71 4.43 22.69
C PRO A 75 -2.87 3.52 21.79
N ALA A 76 -1.59 3.31 22.12
CA ALA A 76 -0.65 2.55 21.27
C ALA A 76 -1.18 1.16 20.85
N ARG A 77 -1.88 0.46 21.74
CA ARG A 77 -2.50 -0.85 21.43
C ARG A 77 -3.62 -0.74 20.39
N GLN A 78 -4.41 0.33 20.42
CA GLN A 78 -5.52 0.55 19.49
C GLN A 78 -5.00 1.08 18.15
N GLY A 79 -4.08 2.04 18.17
CA GLY A 79 -3.50 2.65 16.97
C GLY A 79 -2.77 1.65 16.07
N ALA A 80 -2.34 0.52 16.63
CA ALA A 80 -1.75 -0.53 15.83
C ALA A 80 -2.81 -1.33 15.04
N ARG A 81 -4.07 -1.42 15.47
CA ARG A 81 -5.07 -2.38 14.93
C ARG A 81 -5.39 -2.10 13.46
N LEU A 82 -5.87 -3.14 12.75
CA LEU A 82 -6.24 -3.02 11.33
C LEU A 82 -7.26 -1.91 11.07
N TRP A 83 -8.29 -1.77 11.91
CA TRP A 83 -9.28 -0.72 11.74
C TRP A 83 -8.65 0.69 11.81
N ALA A 84 -7.70 0.92 12.72
CA ALA A 84 -7.05 2.23 12.88
C ALA A 84 -6.18 2.56 11.66
N PHE A 85 -5.54 1.53 11.09
CA PHE A 85 -4.85 1.65 9.80
C PHE A 85 -5.84 1.97 8.66
N LEU A 86 -6.96 1.26 8.54
CA LEU A 86 -7.93 1.50 7.48
C LEU A 86 -8.56 2.91 7.57
N THR A 87 -8.92 3.36 8.79
CA THR A 87 -9.45 4.71 9.01
C THR A 87 -8.45 5.79 8.60
N ASP A 88 -7.16 5.59 8.90
CA ASP A 88 -6.09 6.50 8.48
C ASP A 88 -5.95 6.57 6.96
N GLN A 89 -5.93 5.41 6.27
CA GLN A 89 -5.88 5.40 4.80
C GLN A 89 -7.11 6.05 4.15
N ILE A 90 -8.30 5.87 4.74
CA ILE A 90 -9.53 6.52 4.25
C ILE A 90 -9.42 8.04 4.41
N ALA A 91 -8.91 8.53 5.54
CA ALA A 91 -8.72 9.96 5.77
C ALA A 91 -7.76 10.58 4.75
N HIS A 92 -6.61 9.94 4.51
CA HIS A 92 -5.64 10.40 3.50
C HIS A 92 -6.20 10.36 2.08
N LEU A 93 -6.91 9.29 1.71
CA LEU A 93 -7.56 9.18 0.41
C LEU A 93 -8.63 10.26 0.21
N ALA A 94 -9.40 10.56 1.26
CA ALA A 94 -10.38 11.64 1.23
C ALA A 94 -9.68 12.99 1.02
N THR A 95 -8.56 13.27 1.69
CA THR A 95 -7.82 14.53 1.47
C THR A 95 -7.24 14.63 0.06
N ILE A 96 -6.72 13.54 -0.50
CA ILE A 96 -6.24 13.50 -1.88
C ILE A 96 -7.38 13.79 -2.85
N PHE A 97 -8.55 13.16 -2.64
CA PHE A 97 -9.74 13.41 -3.44
C PHE A 97 -10.19 14.87 -3.36
N TRP A 98 -10.28 15.44 -2.16
CA TRP A 98 -10.66 16.85 -1.96
C TRP A 98 -9.68 17.83 -2.61
N VAL A 99 -8.37 17.60 -2.48
CA VAL A 99 -7.37 18.45 -3.15
C VAL A 99 -7.47 18.32 -4.67
N ALA A 100 -7.68 17.11 -5.20
CA ALA A 100 -7.87 16.91 -6.64
C ALA A 100 -9.16 17.56 -7.18
N LEU A 101 -10.20 17.69 -6.34
CA LEU A 101 -11.41 18.45 -6.68
C LEU A 101 -11.17 19.97 -6.71
N LEU A 102 -10.41 20.48 -5.75
CA LEU A 102 -10.11 21.92 -5.64
C LEU A 102 -9.08 22.40 -6.68
N TRP A 103 -8.11 21.55 -7.03
CA TRP A 103 -7.07 21.82 -8.03
C TRP A 103 -7.03 20.77 -9.14
N PRO A 104 -8.11 20.65 -9.94
CA PRO A 104 -8.27 19.55 -10.90
C PRO A 104 -7.26 19.57 -12.06
N LEU A 105 -6.62 20.71 -12.31
CA LEU A 105 -5.64 20.91 -13.39
C LEU A 105 -4.19 21.02 -12.89
N SER A 106 -3.93 20.81 -11.60
CA SER A 106 -2.60 20.97 -11.02
C SER A 106 -1.52 20.16 -11.76
N PHE A 107 -1.78 18.87 -12.02
CA PHE A 107 -0.84 18.04 -12.80
C PHE A 107 -0.60 18.59 -14.21
N VAL A 108 -1.65 19.07 -14.87
CA VAL A 108 -1.61 19.60 -16.24
C VAL A 108 -0.81 20.91 -16.31
N HIS A 109 -0.91 21.76 -15.29
CA HIS A 109 -0.17 23.02 -15.22
C HIS A 109 1.26 22.87 -14.69
N GLY A 110 1.58 21.76 -14.04
CA GLY A 110 2.92 21.43 -13.60
C GLY A 110 3.87 21.10 -14.76
N ILE A 111 5.16 20.96 -14.46
CA ILE A 111 6.19 20.63 -15.48
C ILE A 111 5.91 19.31 -16.22
N TRP A 112 5.13 18.41 -15.64
CA TRP A 112 4.75 17.12 -16.24
C TRP A 112 3.50 17.21 -17.12
N GLY A 113 2.92 18.40 -17.30
CA GLY A 113 1.67 18.60 -18.05
C GLY A 113 1.71 18.04 -19.47
N PHE A 114 2.87 18.01 -20.10
CA PHE A 114 3.07 17.40 -21.42
C PHE A 114 2.75 15.89 -21.47
N ALA A 115 2.83 15.19 -20.33
CA ALA A 115 2.56 13.76 -20.22
C ALA A 115 1.09 13.42 -19.97
N THR A 116 0.22 14.43 -19.76
CA THR A 116 -1.21 14.26 -19.45
C THR A 116 -1.91 13.22 -20.32
N PRO A 117 -1.77 13.22 -21.67
CA PRO A 117 -2.48 12.27 -22.53
C PRO A 117 -2.11 10.80 -22.29
N TYR A 118 -0.94 10.53 -21.72
CA TYR A 118 -0.37 9.18 -21.56
C TYR A 118 -0.28 8.75 -20.10
N MET A 119 -0.62 9.63 -19.15
CA MET A 119 -0.31 9.42 -17.73
C MET A 119 -1.24 8.41 -17.06
N ALA A 120 -2.53 8.41 -17.38
CA ALA A 120 -3.54 7.70 -16.59
C ALA A 120 -3.31 6.18 -16.51
N GLY A 121 -3.06 5.52 -17.65
CA GLY A 121 -2.81 4.07 -17.71
C GLY A 121 -1.61 3.62 -16.87
N PRO A 122 -0.40 4.16 -17.13
CA PRO A 122 0.79 3.90 -16.31
C PRO A 122 0.57 4.23 -14.83
N ALA A 123 -0.10 5.34 -14.51
CA ALA A 123 -0.34 5.74 -13.14
C ALA A 123 -1.27 4.76 -12.39
N ILE A 124 -2.34 4.27 -13.04
CA ILE A 124 -3.21 3.22 -12.49
C ILE A 124 -2.42 1.92 -12.24
N LEU A 125 -1.57 1.51 -13.19
CA LEU A 125 -0.72 0.33 -13.02
C LEU A 125 0.24 0.47 -11.83
N ILE A 126 0.91 1.62 -11.71
CA ILE A 126 1.84 1.90 -10.60
C ILE A 126 1.08 1.91 -9.26
N ALA A 127 -0.04 2.63 -9.18
CA ALA A 127 -0.86 2.69 -7.97
C ALA A 127 -1.36 1.29 -7.57
N GLY A 128 -1.91 0.53 -8.52
CA GLY A 128 -2.35 -0.84 -8.33
C GLY A 128 -1.24 -1.75 -7.82
N PHE A 129 -0.06 -1.67 -8.43
CA PHE A 129 1.12 -2.44 -8.01
C PHE A 129 1.53 -2.09 -6.58
N LEU A 130 1.62 -0.81 -6.24
CA LEU A 130 2.00 -0.34 -4.90
C LEU A 130 0.99 -0.79 -3.83
N ILE A 131 -0.31 -0.70 -4.13
CA ILE A 131 -1.40 -1.13 -3.24
C ILE A 131 -1.36 -2.67 -3.05
N ALA A 132 -1.21 -3.43 -4.13
CA ALA A 132 -1.15 -4.88 -4.07
C ALA A 132 0.06 -5.35 -3.25
N THR A 133 1.23 -4.75 -3.47
CA THR A 133 2.49 -5.26 -2.94
C THR A 133 2.86 -4.66 -1.59
N PHE A 134 3.02 -3.33 -1.50
CA PHE A 134 3.52 -2.66 -0.30
C PHE A 134 2.43 -2.45 0.76
N MET A 135 1.25 -1.99 0.37
CA MET A 135 0.11 -1.81 1.30
C MET A 135 -0.46 -3.16 1.79
N GLY A 136 -0.31 -4.23 1.00
CA GLY A 136 -0.72 -5.58 1.40
C GLY A 136 -0.04 -6.11 2.66
N GLY A 137 1.21 -5.70 2.93
CA GLY A 137 1.95 -6.11 4.12
C GLY A 137 1.27 -5.69 5.43
N PRO A 138 1.04 -4.38 5.66
CA PRO A 138 0.27 -3.88 6.80
C PRO A 138 -1.14 -4.48 6.94
N ILE A 139 -1.83 -4.72 5.83
CA ILE A 139 -3.18 -5.30 5.83
C ILE A 139 -3.16 -6.74 6.35
N VAL A 140 -2.34 -7.59 5.73
CA VAL A 140 -2.20 -8.98 6.14
C VAL A 140 -1.66 -9.07 7.57
N GLY A 141 -0.65 -8.26 7.92
CA GLY A 141 -0.11 -8.20 9.27
C GLY A 141 -1.13 -7.75 10.32
N GLY A 142 -2.02 -6.81 9.95
CA GLY A 142 -3.13 -6.35 10.79
C GLY A 142 -4.17 -7.45 11.03
N LEU A 143 -4.53 -8.19 9.98
CA LEU A 143 -5.45 -9.34 10.07
C LEU A 143 -4.85 -10.47 10.92
N MET A 144 -3.57 -10.78 10.71
CA MET A 144 -2.90 -11.89 11.40
C MET A 144 -2.55 -11.60 12.86
N ARG A 145 -2.70 -10.35 13.32
CA ARG A 145 -2.28 -9.98 14.67
C ARG A 145 -3.07 -10.66 15.79
N GLY A 146 -4.32 -11.00 15.55
CA GLY A 146 -5.16 -11.71 16.53
C GLY A 146 -4.66 -13.12 16.85
N PHE A 147 -3.79 -13.68 16.00
CA PHE A 147 -3.27 -15.03 16.18
C PHE A 147 -1.91 -15.03 16.92
N PRO A 148 -1.61 -16.07 17.71
CA PRO A 148 -0.34 -16.17 18.43
C PRO A 148 0.87 -16.15 17.48
N GLN A 149 1.74 -15.16 17.66
CA GLN A 149 2.94 -14.99 16.83
C GLN A 149 3.98 -16.11 17.03
N SER A 150 3.89 -16.88 18.11
CA SER A 150 4.73 -18.06 18.36
C SER A 150 4.64 -19.11 17.25
N PHE A 151 3.53 -19.13 16.50
CA PHE A 151 3.35 -20.01 15.34
C PHE A 151 4.15 -19.58 14.10
N ALA A 152 4.63 -18.33 14.06
CA ALA A 152 5.44 -17.80 12.96
C ALA A 152 6.96 -18.01 13.15
N ILE A 153 7.44 -18.34 14.36
CA ILE A 153 8.86 -18.27 14.76
C ILE A 153 9.66 -19.52 14.33
N GLN A 154 9.50 -19.99 13.10
CA GLN A 154 10.36 -21.04 12.55
C GLN A 154 10.92 -20.58 11.20
N GLY A 155 12.06 -19.90 11.21
CA GLY A 155 12.75 -19.50 9.97
C GLY A 155 13.61 -18.25 10.10
N LEU A 156 14.11 -17.78 8.94
CA LEU A 156 14.94 -16.58 8.84
C LEU A 156 14.17 -15.32 9.21
N LYS A 157 14.85 -14.37 9.86
CA LYS A 157 14.31 -13.04 10.20
C LYS A 157 13.75 -12.37 8.93
N ASN A 158 12.53 -11.86 8.99
CA ASN A 158 11.81 -11.22 7.89
C ASN A 158 11.46 -12.08 6.66
N ALA A 159 11.74 -13.39 6.66
CA ALA A 159 11.43 -14.25 5.50
C ALA A 159 9.96 -14.18 5.08
N GLY A 160 9.02 -14.25 6.03
CA GLY A 160 7.59 -14.15 5.73
C GLY A 160 7.19 -12.83 5.05
N ARG A 161 7.85 -11.71 5.38
CA ARG A 161 7.61 -10.41 4.72
C ARG A 161 8.11 -10.44 3.26
N MET A 162 9.30 -11.00 3.03
CA MET A 162 9.87 -11.12 1.68
C MET A 162 9.06 -12.08 0.81
N ILE A 163 8.75 -13.28 1.33
CA ILE A 163 7.93 -14.28 0.65
C ILE A 163 6.57 -13.67 0.27
N GLY A 164 5.89 -13.02 1.22
CA GLY A 164 4.62 -12.36 0.94
C GLY A 164 4.74 -11.24 -0.09
N LEU A 165 5.82 -10.45 -0.10
CA LEU A 165 6.05 -9.43 -1.11
C LEU A 165 6.19 -10.06 -2.51
N LEU A 166 7.06 -11.06 -2.65
CA LEU A 166 7.29 -11.76 -3.92
C LEU A 166 6.02 -12.40 -4.45
N GLU A 167 5.25 -13.08 -3.60
CA GLU A 167 3.97 -13.67 -3.99
C GLU A 167 2.99 -12.64 -4.53
N ARG A 168 2.84 -11.50 -3.84
CA ARG A 168 1.92 -10.46 -4.31
C ARG A 168 2.38 -9.84 -5.63
N ILE A 169 3.70 -9.72 -5.86
CA ILE A 169 4.26 -9.32 -7.16
C ILE A 169 3.85 -10.31 -8.25
N PHE A 170 4.09 -11.61 -8.03
CA PHE A 170 3.74 -12.64 -9.01
C PHE A 170 2.23 -12.68 -9.27
N VAL A 171 1.40 -12.66 -8.23
CA VAL A 171 -0.07 -12.67 -8.38
C VAL A 171 -0.56 -11.48 -9.16
N PHE A 172 -0.07 -10.28 -8.85
CA PHE A 172 -0.47 -9.07 -9.56
C PHE A 172 -0.17 -9.16 -11.06
N PHE A 173 1.05 -9.55 -11.44
CA PHE A 173 1.41 -9.68 -12.85
C PHE A 173 0.71 -10.85 -13.56
N LEU A 174 0.53 -11.99 -12.90
CA LEU A 174 -0.18 -13.13 -13.50
C LEU A 174 -1.63 -12.80 -13.84
N ILE A 175 -2.30 -11.97 -13.03
CA ILE A 175 -3.65 -11.50 -13.33
C ILE A 175 -3.63 -10.50 -14.49
N LEU A 176 -2.70 -9.54 -14.48
CA LEU A 176 -2.59 -8.58 -15.58
C LEU A 176 -2.23 -9.23 -16.93
N PHE A 177 -1.50 -10.35 -16.91
CA PHE A 177 -1.17 -11.14 -18.10
C PHE A 177 -2.20 -12.22 -18.43
N ASP A 178 -3.37 -12.22 -17.77
CA ASP A 178 -4.44 -13.21 -18.01
C ASP A 178 -3.95 -14.67 -17.93
N SER A 179 -3.10 -14.96 -16.94
CA SER A 179 -2.51 -16.28 -16.71
C SER A 179 -3.06 -16.94 -15.43
N PRO A 180 -4.32 -17.42 -15.44
CA PRO A 180 -4.91 -18.11 -14.29
C PRO A 180 -4.19 -19.44 -13.97
N ILE A 181 -3.55 -20.05 -14.96
CA ILE A 181 -2.73 -21.26 -14.76
C ILE A 181 -1.51 -20.95 -13.88
N GLY A 182 -0.83 -19.82 -14.12
CA GLY A 182 0.32 -19.43 -13.31
C GLY A 182 -0.05 -19.17 -11.85
N ILE A 183 -1.26 -18.64 -11.61
CA ILE A 183 -1.83 -18.49 -10.26
C ILE A 183 -1.98 -19.85 -9.57
N GLY A 184 -2.61 -20.81 -10.27
CA GLY A 184 -2.78 -22.18 -9.76
C GLY A 184 -1.45 -22.86 -9.46
N PHE A 185 -0.44 -22.67 -10.31
CA PHE A 185 0.91 -23.18 -10.10
C PHE A 185 1.56 -22.58 -8.85
N LEU A 186 1.50 -21.26 -8.67
CA LEU A 186 2.06 -20.58 -7.51
C LEU A 186 1.41 -21.08 -6.20
N LEU A 187 0.08 -21.23 -6.19
CA LEU A 187 -0.65 -21.73 -5.03
C LEU A 187 -0.31 -23.19 -4.72
N THR A 188 -0.18 -24.02 -5.75
CA THR A 188 0.16 -25.44 -5.62
C THR A 188 1.59 -25.60 -5.11
N ALA A 189 2.56 -24.90 -5.70
CA ALA A 189 3.96 -24.93 -5.29
C ALA A 189 4.11 -24.57 -3.80
N LYS A 190 3.41 -23.52 -3.36
CA LYS A 190 3.41 -23.11 -1.94
C LYS A 190 2.77 -24.14 -1.02
N SER A 191 1.71 -24.80 -1.47
CA SER A 191 1.03 -25.85 -0.71
C SER A 191 1.91 -27.09 -0.56
N VAL A 192 2.55 -27.54 -1.64
CA VAL A 192 3.48 -28.69 -1.67
C VAL A 192 4.65 -28.47 -0.72
N LEU A 193 5.32 -27.31 -0.78
CA LEU A 193 6.43 -26.97 0.10
C LEU A 193 6.06 -26.92 1.60
N ARG A 194 4.76 -26.89 1.91
CA ARG A 194 4.26 -26.81 3.27
C ARG A 194 3.76 -28.14 3.82
N PHE A 195 3.53 -29.15 2.99
CA PHE A 195 3.04 -30.45 3.44
C PHE A 195 3.97 -31.09 4.49
N ASP A 196 5.29 -30.91 4.39
CA ASP A 196 6.25 -31.43 5.38
C ASP A 196 6.17 -30.78 6.77
N THR A 197 5.59 -29.59 6.88
CA THR A 197 5.47 -28.86 8.17
C THR A 197 4.26 -29.26 9.01
N THR A 198 3.34 -30.06 8.46
CA THR A 198 2.14 -30.54 9.19
C THR A 198 2.48 -31.45 10.38
N ARG A 199 3.69 -32.02 10.43
CA ARG A 199 4.23 -32.72 11.60
C ARG A 199 4.50 -31.81 12.81
N LYS A 200 4.59 -30.48 12.62
CA LYS A 200 5.00 -29.51 13.66
C LYS A 200 3.83 -28.88 14.43
N GLY A 201 2.59 -29.33 14.21
CA GLY A 201 1.41 -28.94 14.98
C GLY A 201 0.36 -28.18 14.15
N GLN A 202 -0.90 -28.64 14.23
CA GLN A 202 -2.04 -28.18 13.43
C GLN A 202 -2.23 -26.65 13.43
N ARG A 203 -2.10 -26.00 14.59
CA ARG A 203 -2.31 -24.54 14.75
C ARG A 203 -1.30 -23.70 13.97
N ALA A 204 -0.04 -24.15 13.85
CA ALA A 204 0.97 -23.44 13.08
C ALA A 204 0.70 -23.55 11.57
N SER A 205 0.20 -24.71 11.12
CA SER A 205 -0.28 -24.87 9.75
C SER A 205 -1.46 -23.91 9.50
N GLU A 206 -2.50 -23.94 10.31
CA GLU A 206 -3.68 -23.05 10.14
C GLU A 206 -3.27 -21.56 10.05
N TYR A 207 -2.38 -21.09 10.92
CA TYR A 207 -1.83 -19.73 10.87
C TYR A 207 -1.23 -19.37 9.51
N VAL A 208 -0.41 -20.26 8.93
CA VAL A 208 0.22 -20.02 7.63
C VAL A 208 -0.79 -20.13 6.47
N ILE A 209 -1.82 -21.00 6.56
CA ILE A 209 -2.89 -21.10 5.53
C ILE A 209 -3.63 -19.77 5.50
N ILE A 210 -4.07 -19.29 6.66
CA ILE A 210 -4.88 -18.07 6.76
C ILE A 210 -4.06 -16.88 6.24
N GLY A 211 -2.81 -16.74 6.67
CA GLY A 211 -1.94 -15.65 6.21
C GLY A 211 -1.67 -15.69 4.70
N THR A 212 -1.52 -16.89 4.14
CA THR A 212 -1.33 -17.08 2.69
C THR A 212 -2.58 -16.70 1.91
N LEU A 213 -3.74 -17.23 2.29
CA LEU A 213 -5.01 -16.95 1.62
C LEU A 213 -5.37 -15.47 1.71
N ALA A 214 -5.14 -14.83 2.87
CA ALA A 214 -5.36 -13.40 3.03
C ALA A 214 -4.45 -12.56 2.11
N SER A 215 -3.15 -12.87 2.06
CA SER A 215 -2.20 -12.15 1.17
C SER A 215 -2.53 -12.35 -0.31
N PHE A 216 -2.90 -13.57 -0.68
CA PHE A 216 -3.27 -13.92 -2.03
C PHE A 216 -4.57 -13.21 -2.45
N GLY A 217 -5.61 -13.29 -1.62
CA GLY A 217 -6.90 -12.64 -1.87
C GLY A 217 -6.77 -11.12 -1.98
N TRP A 218 -5.94 -10.50 -1.14
CA TRP A 218 -5.64 -9.06 -1.25
C TRP A 218 -5.02 -8.70 -2.61
N ALA A 219 -3.91 -9.33 -2.99
CA ALA A 219 -3.23 -9.02 -4.24
C ALA A 219 -4.12 -9.30 -5.46
N MET A 220 -4.90 -10.39 -5.41
CA MET A 220 -5.84 -10.73 -6.46
C MET A 220 -6.94 -9.67 -6.62
N GLY A 221 -7.58 -9.28 -5.51
CA GLY A 221 -8.60 -8.24 -5.54
C GLY A 221 -8.09 -6.91 -6.10
N VAL A 222 -6.89 -6.48 -5.67
CA VAL A 222 -6.29 -5.23 -6.17
C VAL A 222 -5.91 -5.33 -7.65
N ALA A 223 -5.38 -6.46 -8.11
CA ALA A 223 -5.02 -6.63 -9.52
C ALA A 223 -6.26 -6.60 -10.44
N PHE A 224 -7.36 -7.25 -10.03
CA PHE A 224 -8.63 -7.17 -10.75
C PHE A 224 -9.16 -5.74 -10.78
N LEU A 225 -9.19 -5.03 -9.64
CA LEU A 225 -9.60 -3.62 -9.60
C LEU A 225 -8.73 -2.74 -10.50
N THR A 226 -7.42 -3.04 -10.59
CA THR A 226 -6.50 -2.33 -11.49
C THR A 226 -6.87 -2.58 -12.95
N LYS A 227 -7.16 -3.83 -13.31
CA LYS A 227 -7.58 -4.20 -14.67
C LYS A 227 -8.89 -3.53 -15.07
N GLU A 228 -9.88 -3.53 -14.18
CA GLU A 228 -11.15 -2.85 -14.39
C GLU A 228 -10.95 -1.33 -14.54
N ALA A 229 -10.11 -0.72 -13.70
CA ALA A 229 -9.80 0.71 -13.79
C ALA A 229 -9.12 1.08 -15.12
N LEU A 230 -8.25 0.21 -15.66
CA LEU A 230 -7.65 0.40 -16.98
C LEU A 230 -8.68 0.27 -18.11
N ALA A 231 -9.62 -0.66 -17.99
CA ALA A 231 -10.67 -0.87 -18.99
C ALA A 231 -11.66 0.31 -19.08
N LEU A 232 -11.76 1.14 -18.04
CA LEU A 232 -12.56 2.36 -18.02
C LEU A 232 -11.88 3.56 -18.70
N LEU A 233 -10.58 3.46 -19.03
CA LEU A 233 -9.92 4.51 -19.80
C LEU A 233 -10.44 4.53 -21.24
N PRO A 234 -10.57 5.72 -21.85
CA PRO A 234 -10.89 5.81 -23.27
C PRO A 234 -9.82 5.09 -24.12
N PRO A 235 -10.22 4.48 -25.25
CA PRO A 235 -9.31 3.77 -26.15
C PRO A 235 -8.26 4.68 -26.79
#